data_AF-A0A1V6IWB5-F1
#
_entry.id   AF-A0A1V6IWB5-F1
#
_cell.length_a   1.000
_cell.length_b   1.000
_cell.length_c   1.000
_cell.angle_alpha   90.00
_cell.angle_beta   90.00
_cell.angle_gamma   90.00
#
_symmetry.space_group_name_H-M   'P 1'
#
loop_
_entity.id
_entity.type
_entity.pdbx_description
1 polymer ?
#
loop_
_entity_poly.entity_id
_entity_poly.type
_entity_poly.pdbx_seq_one_letter_code
_entity_poly.pdbx_strand_id
1 'polypeptide(L)' 'MEIFIMLVILGTSIWVYFDARALGVRKGLVTGLGNMGPWSWFFVCLLLWIIGFPAYLAMRGKYKAANRQSV' A
#
# COMPACT_ATOMS: atom_id res chain seq x y z
N MET A 1 5.77 17.68 -6.93
CA MET A 1 4.84 16.56 -7.18
C MET A 1 5.19 15.34 -6.34
N GLU A 2 6.44 14.89 -6.34
CA GLU A 2 6.88 13.69 -5.58
C GLU A 2 6.65 13.81 -4.07
N ILE A 3 7.04 14.94 -3.45
CA ILE A 3 6.83 15.19 -2.01
C ILE A 3 5.34 15.13 -1.65
N PHE A 4 4.47 15.70 -2.49
CA PHE A 4 3.03 15.68 -2.28
C PHE A 4 2.49 14.24 -2.27
N ILE A 5 2.94 13.40 -3.21
CA ILE A 5 2.56 11.98 -3.26
C ILE A 5 3.01 11.25 -1.98
N MET A 6 4.25 11.47 -1.54
CA MET A 6 4.76 10.88 -0.28
C MET A 6 3.93 11.31 0.93
N LEU A 7 3.55 12.59 1.01
CA LEU A 7 2.70 13.10 2.09
C LEU A 7 1.30 12.47 2.07
N VAL A 8 0.72 12.25 0.88
CA VAL A 8 -0.58 11.57 0.75
C VAL A 8 -0.47 10.12 1.21
N ILE A 9 0.56 9.38 0.81
CA ILE A 9 0.74 7.97 1.21
C ILE A 9 0.93 7.88 2.72
N LEU A 10 1.85 8.66 3.29
CA LEU A 10 2.09 8.65 4.73
C LEU A 10 0.87 9.13 5.52
N GLY A 11 0.24 10.21 5.08
CA GLY A 11 -0.94 10.79 5.73
C GLY A 11 -2.12 9.83 5.73
N THR A 12 -2.39 9.18 4.61
CA THR A 12 -3.47 8.17 4.52
C THR A 12 -3.15 6.90 5.29
N SER A 13 -1.91 6.42 5.30
CA SER A 13 -1.50 5.29 6.16
C SER A 13 -1.71 5.63 7.65
N ILE A 14 -1.26 6.81 8.09
CA ILE A 14 -1.45 7.27 9.49
C ILE A 14 -2.95 7.42 9.80
N TRP A 15 -3.74 7.95 8.88
CA TRP A 15 -5.18 8.06 9.06
C TRP A 15 -5.83 6.69 9.26
N VAL A 16 -5.49 5.67 8.46
CA VAL A 16 -5.99 4.30 8.62
C VAL A 16 -5.71 3.74 10.02
N TYR A 17 -4.56 4.07 10.62
CA TYR A 17 -4.28 3.68 12.00
C TYR A 17 -5.29 4.27 12.98
N PHE A 18 -5.55 5.57 12.90
CA PHE A 18 -6.48 6.26 13.80
C PHE A 18 -7.92 5.85 13.55
N ASP A 19 -8.30 5.63 12.30
CA ASP A 19 -9.62 5.12 11.91
C ASP A 19 -9.85 3.71 12.50
N ALA A 20 -8.89 2.79 12.31
CA ALA A 20 -8.96 1.46 12.89
C ALA A 20 -9.03 1.49 14.43
N ARG A 21 -8.32 2.43 15.08
CA ARG A 21 -8.40 2.65 16.52
C ARG A 21 -9.78 3.16 16.94
N ALA A 22 -10.35 4.12 16.21
CA ALA A 22 -11.67 4.68 16.49
C ALA A 22 -12.79 3.65 16.32
N LEU A 23 -12.65 2.76 15.33
CA LEU A 23 -13.56 1.62 15.09
C LEU A 23 -13.37 0.46 16.08
N GLY A 24 -12.37 0.51 16.97
CA GLY A 24 -12.09 -0.56 17.93
C GLY A 24 -11.51 -1.83 17.32
N VAL A 25 -10.85 -1.72 16.15
CA VAL A 25 -10.21 -2.84 15.46
C VAL A 25 -9.15 -3.47 16.37
N ARG A 26 -9.22 -4.80 16.48
CA ARG A 26 -8.32 -5.65 17.26
C ARG A 26 -8.29 -7.05 16.67
N LYS A 27 -7.18 -7.74 16.89
CA LYS A 27 -7.01 -9.13 16.48
C LYS A 27 -8.06 -10.01 17.18
N GLY A 28 -8.69 -10.88 16.40
CA GLY A 28 -9.76 -11.81 16.82
C GLY A 28 -11.18 -11.33 16.50
N LEU A 29 -11.37 -10.11 15.97
CA LEU A 29 -12.73 -9.59 15.65
C LEU A 29 -13.36 -10.26 14.42
N VAL A 30 -12.55 -10.63 13.44
CA VAL A 30 -12.98 -11.27 12.19
C VAL A 30 -12.07 -12.45 11.86
N THR A 31 -12.51 -13.34 10.98
CA THR A 31 -11.69 -14.45 10.47
C THR A 31 -11.05 -14.09 9.12
N GLY A 32 -10.01 -14.83 8.73
CA GLY A 32 -9.32 -14.64 7.45
C GLY A 32 -8.25 -13.57 7.45
N LEU A 33 -7.82 -13.13 6.25
CA LEU A 33 -6.69 -12.22 6.07
C LEU A 33 -6.91 -10.85 6.73
N GLY A 34 -8.15 -10.41 6.90
CA GLY A 34 -8.49 -9.15 7.58
C GLY A 34 -8.38 -9.19 9.10
N ASN A 35 -8.03 -10.33 9.71
CA ASN A 35 -7.91 -10.49 11.15
C ASN A 35 -6.63 -9.82 11.71
N MET A 36 -6.62 -8.50 11.65
CA MET A 36 -5.45 -7.65 11.85
C MET A 36 -5.71 -6.58 12.90
N GLY A 37 -4.64 -6.11 13.56
CA GLY A 37 -4.71 -4.96 14.45
C GLY A 37 -4.50 -3.63 13.70
N PRO A 38 -4.72 -2.48 14.37
CA PRO A 38 -4.54 -1.16 13.76
C PRO A 38 -3.15 -0.92 13.16
N TRP A 39 -2.10 -1.39 13.84
CA TRP A 39 -0.72 -1.31 13.35
C TRP A 39 -0.50 -2.16 12.09
N SER A 40 -1.09 -3.34 12.04
CA SER A 40 -1.00 -4.21 10.86
C SER A 40 -1.64 -3.55 9.64
N TRP A 41 -2.81 -2.91 9.80
CA TRP A 41 -3.45 -2.14 8.72
C TRP A 41 -2.61 -0.96 8.24
N PHE A 42 -2.02 -0.19 9.16
CA PHE A 42 -1.07 0.87 8.82
C PHE A 42 0.07 0.36 7.91
N PHE A 43 0.75 -0.72 8.34
CA PHE A 43 1.87 -1.27 7.59
C PHE A 43 1.45 -1.90 6.27
N VAL A 44 0.29 -2.56 6.19
CA VAL A 44 -0.23 -3.08 4.92
C VAL A 44 -0.41 -1.94 3.92
N CYS A 45 -1.08 -0.85 4.31
CA CYS A 45 -1.27 0.30 3.42
C CYS A 45 0.06 0.92 2.98
N LEU A 46 1.01 1.06 3.90
CA LEU A 46 2.32 1.65 3.60
C LEU A 46 3.16 0.75 2.67
N LEU A 47 3.20 -0.56 2.95
CA LEU A 47 4.00 -1.53 2.21
C LEU A 47 3.47 -1.78 0.80
N LEU A 48 2.16 -1.69 0.56
CA LEU A 48 1.61 -1.79 -0.79
C LEU A 48 2.25 -0.79 -1.74
N TRP A 49 2.50 0.44 -1.28
CA TRP A 49 3.20 1.44 -2.09
C TRP A 49 4.70 1.17 -2.17
N ILE A 50 5.37 0.97 -1.03
CA ILE A 50 6.83 0.78 -0.96
C ILE A 50 7.27 -0.45 -1.77
N ILE A 51 6.43 -1.47 -1.92
CA ILE A 51 6.75 -2.68 -2.69
C ILE A 51 6.21 -2.57 -4.12
N GLY A 52 4.94 -2.17 -4.28
CA GLY A 52 4.28 -2.15 -5.59
C GLY A 52 4.90 -1.16 -6.56
N PHE A 53 5.27 0.03 -6.08
CA PHE A 53 5.84 1.07 -6.94
C PHE A 53 7.24 0.71 -7.47
N PRO A 54 8.22 0.29 -6.65
CA PRO A 54 9.51 -0.18 -7.14
C PRO A 54 9.39 -1.43 -8.04
N ALA A 55 8.49 -2.36 -7.72
CA ALA A 55 8.25 -3.53 -8.56
C ALA A 55 7.77 -3.13 -9.96
N TYR A 56 6.86 -2.15 -10.05
CA TYR A 56 6.41 -1.60 -11.33
C TYR A 56 7.58 -0.95 -12.11
N LEU A 57 8.40 -0.13 -11.44
CA LEU A 57 9.56 0.50 -12.09
C LEU A 57 10.55 -0.54 -12.64
N ALA A 58 10.79 -1.63 -11.91
CA ALA A 58 11.64 -2.73 -12.37
C ALA A 58 11.05 -3.45 -13.60
N MET A 59 9.74 -3.61 -13.67
CA MET A 59 9.07 -4.25 -14.82
C MET A 59 8.89 -3.31 -16.02
N ARG A 60 8.90 -1.99 -15.80
CA ARG A 60 8.64 -0.98 -16.83
C ARG A 60 9.51 -1.13 -18.08
N GLY A 61 10.79 -1.49 -17.92
CA GLY A 61 11.69 -1.73 -19.05
C GLY A 61 11.24 -2.90 -19.93
N LYS A 62 10.81 -4.00 -19.30
CA LYS A 62 10.31 -5.19 -20.01
C LYS A 62 9.04 -4.89 -20.81
N TYR A 63 8.12 -4.11 -20.24
CA TYR A 63 6.91 -3.69 -20.94
C TYR A 63 7.22 -2.81 -22.17
N LYS A 64 8.17 -1.88 -22.06
CA LYS A 64 8.59 -1.07 -23.21
C LYS A 64 9.21 -1.90 -24.33
N ALA A 65 10.01 -2.92 -23.98
CA ALA A 65 10.62 -3.81 -24.96
C ALA A 65 9.57 -4.68 -25.68
N ALA A 66 8.64 -5.28 -24.94
CA ALA A 66 7.55 -6.08 -25.49
C ALA A 66 6.67 -5.26 -26.46
N ASN A 67 6.36 -4.01 -26.12
CA ASN A 67 5.58 -3.12 -26.98
C ASN A 67 6.31 -2.70 -28.27
N ARG A 68 7.65 -2.70 -28.29
CA ARG A 68 8.43 -2.42 -29.51
C ARG A 68 8.51 -3.61 -30.46
N GLN A 69 8.34 -4.84 -29.96
CA GLN A 69 8.38 -6.07 -30.76
C GLN A 69 7.02 -6.43 -31.38
N SER A 70 5.95 -5.75 -30.96
CA SER A 70 4.58 -5.95 -31.43
C SER A 70 4.13 -4.92 -32.48
N VAL A 71 5.05 -4.04 -32.90
CA VAL A 71 4.90 -3.09 -34.01
C VAL A 71 5.81 -3.56 -35.15
#